data_AF-A0A7C1NNB3-F1
#
_entry.id   AF-A0A7C1NNB3-F1
#
_cell.length_a   1.000
_cell.length_b   1.000
_cell.length_c   1.000
_cell.angle_alpha   90.00
_cell.angle_beta   90.00
_cell.angle_gamma   90.00
#
_symmetry.space_group_name_H-M   'P 1'
#
loop_
_entity.id
_entity.type
_entity.pdbx_description
1 polymer ?
#
loop_
_entity_poly.entity_id
_entity_poly.type
_entity_poly.pdbx_seq_one_letter_code
_entity_poly.pdbx_strand_id
1 'polypeptide(L)'
;MGKSNIIRLIQVLLLIYLVFFLLCLAYSVFTYNSDGGGTIIRKVAFGYIWRKTLILFIDYLIPLQVSGVLISYSLFFKFSEKKEGTPAYLPFHKLANPNLTLLLLLTLIYTVLLSGFLPFFNRKQNEAEYVSRVALDILREAEMEKKEGNTERVIKLLEIYLSIDKGNEEIAGLRDIYIAEM
;
A
#
# COMPACT_ATOMS: atom_id res chain seq x y z
N MET A 1 -37.23 0.29 -6.00
CA MET A 1 -36.09 0.21 -5.05
C MET A 1 -35.86 1.62 -4.53
N GLY A 2 -36.18 1.91 -3.26
CA GLY A 2 -36.19 3.29 -2.74
C GLY A 2 -34.78 3.88 -2.63
N LYS A 3 -34.64 5.18 -2.90
CA LYS A 3 -33.37 5.95 -2.86
C LYS A 3 -32.54 5.71 -1.58
N SER A 4 -33.20 5.41 -0.47
CA SER A 4 -32.59 5.08 0.83
C SER A 4 -31.80 3.76 0.84
N ASN A 5 -32.24 2.71 0.14
CA ASN A 5 -31.58 1.41 0.15
C ASN A 5 -30.27 1.41 -0.66
N ILE A 6 -30.22 2.19 -1.74
CA ILE A 6 -29.00 2.36 -2.56
C ILE A 6 -27.92 3.09 -1.76
N ILE A 7 -28.30 4.14 -1.01
CA ILE A 7 -27.37 4.89 -0.15
C ILE A 7 -26.80 3.98 0.94
N ARG A 8 -27.63 3.16 1.60
CA ARG A 8 -27.16 2.19 2.61
C ARG A 8 -26.20 1.15 2.02
N LEU A 9 -26.46 0.66 0.81
CA LEU A 9 -25.58 -0.29 0.12
C LEU A 9 -24.22 0.33 -0.19
N ILE A 10 -24.21 1.57 -0.69
CA ILE A 10 -22.96 2.32 -0.94
C ILE A 10 -22.19 2.53 0.38
N GLN A 11 -22.88 2.88 1.47
CA GLN A 11 -22.25 3.06 2.79
C GLN A 11 -21.59 1.77 3.31
N VAL A 12 -22.27 0.62 3.19
CA VAL A 12 -21.72 -0.68 3.61
C VAL A 12 -20.49 -1.05 2.78
N LEU A 13 -20.56 -0.89 1.45
CA LEU A 13 -19.41 -1.12 0.56
C LEU A 13 -18.23 -0.22 0.92
N LEU A 14 -18.49 1.07 1.13
CA LEU A 14 -17.45 2.05 1.50
C LEU A 14 -16.82 1.70 2.84
N LEU A 15 -17.60 1.24 3.82
CA LEU A 15 -17.09 0.79 5.11
C LEU A 15 -16.21 -0.46 4.96
N ILE A 16 -16.61 -1.44 4.13
CA ILE A 16 -15.79 -2.62 3.81
C ILE A 16 -14.45 -2.19 3.16
N TYR A 17 -14.49 -1.29 2.17
CA TYR A 17 -13.27 -0.76 1.56
C TYR A 17 -12.37 -0.04 2.55
N LEU A 18 -12.95 0.76 3.45
CA LEU A 18 -12.20 1.51 4.46
C LEU A 18 -11.55 0.59 5.48
N VAL A 19 -12.28 -0.41 5.99
CA VAL A 19 -11.72 -1.41 6.91
C VAL A 19 -10.59 -2.19 6.24
N PHE A 20 -10.79 -2.63 4.99
CA PHE A 20 -9.75 -3.34 4.25
C PHE A 20 -8.52 -2.47 3.99
N PHE A 21 -8.71 -1.20 3.63
CA PHE A 21 -7.63 -0.24 3.47
C PHE A 21 -6.81 -0.06 4.75
N LEU A 22 -7.48 0.03 5.91
CA LEU A 22 -6.82 0.08 7.22
C LEU A 22 -6.03 -1.20 7.53
N LEU A 23 -6.54 -2.38 7.15
CA LEU A 23 -5.80 -3.64 7.28
C LEU A 23 -4.55 -3.66 6.40
N CYS A 24 -4.64 -3.20 5.15
CA CYS A 24 -3.47 -3.07 4.27
C CYS A 24 -2.43 -2.09 4.82
N LEU A 25 -2.87 -0.99 5.44
CA LEU A 25 -1.99 -0.02 6.08
C LEU A 25 -1.30 -0.64 7.30
N ALA A 26 -2.06 -1.28 8.18
CA ALA A 26 -1.53 -1.96 9.35
C ALA A 26 -0.52 -3.04 8.96
N TYR A 27 -0.83 -3.84 7.93
CA TYR A 27 0.08 -4.83 7.37
C TYR A 27 1.35 -4.17 6.83
N SER A 28 1.24 -3.08 6.07
CA SER A 28 2.40 -2.38 5.50
C SER A 28 3.32 -1.78 6.57
N VAL A 29 2.76 -1.23 7.65
CA VAL A 29 3.51 -0.76 8.82
C VAL A 29 4.18 -1.93 9.54
N PHE A 30 3.45 -3.04 9.73
CA PHE A 30 4.01 -4.22 10.37
C PHE A 30 5.15 -4.82 9.56
N THR A 31 5.02 -4.94 8.24
CA THR A 31 6.10 -5.43 7.36
C THR A 31 7.30 -4.50 7.38
N TYR A 32 7.11 -3.18 7.39
CA TYR A 32 8.22 -2.23 7.56
C TYR A 32 8.98 -2.45 8.88
N ASN A 33 8.27 -2.74 9.97
CA ASN A 33 8.90 -3.03 11.26
C ASN A 33 9.52 -4.44 11.32
N SER A 34 8.94 -5.42 10.64
CA SER A 34 9.35 -6.83 10.68
C SER A 34 10.50 -7.17 9.73
N ASP A 35 10.57 -6.57 8.53
CA ASP A 35 11.70 -6.72 7.58
C ASP A 35 12.93 -5.89 8.01
N GLY A 36 12.88 -5.36 9.25
CA GLY A 36 13.87 -4.49 9.85
C GLY A 36 13.79 -3.09 9.26
N GLY A 37 13.40 -2.12 10.07
CA GLY A 37 13.59 -0.68 9.78
C GLY A 37 15.05 -0.26 9.50
N GLY A 38 15.97 -1.23 9.35
CA GLY A 38 17.33 -1.08 8.85
C GLY A 38 17.53 -1.49 7.39
N THR A 39 16.52 -1.99 6.64
CA THR A 39 16.65 -2.25 5.18
C THR A 39 16.20 -1.09 4.32
N ILE A 40 15.43 -0.15 4.89
CA ILE A 40 14.87 1.02 4.20
C ILE A 40 15.25 2.28 4.95
N ILE A 41 15.84 3.24 4.22
CA ILE A 41 16.26 4.51 4.79
C ILE A 41 15.04 5.28 5.31
N ARG A 42 15.16 5.86 6.52
CA ARG A 42 14.07 6.56 7.23
C ARG A 42 13.38 7.62 6.37
N LYS A 43 14.13 8.34 5.54
CA LYS A 43 13.61 9.36 4.61
C LYS A 43 12.60 8.80 3.61
N VAL A 44 12.77 7.55 3.17
CA VAL A 44 11.93 6.91 2.15
C VAL A 44 10.83 6.04 2.77
N ALA A 45 10.94 5.74 4.07
CA ALA A 45 10.02 4.88 4.82
C ALA A 45 8.54 5.30 4.68
N PHE A 46 8.22 6.57 4.86
CA PHE A 46 6.85 7.05 4.76
C PHE A 46 6.26 6.79 3.37
N GLY A 47 7.00 7.13 2.31
CA GLY A 47 6.57 6.86 0.94
C GLY A 47 6.48 5.36 0.64
N TYR A 48 7.36 4.55 1.23
CA TYR A 48 7.37 3.09 1.07
C TYR A 48 6.11 2.45 1.66
N ILE A 49 5.73 2.83 2.89
CA ILE A 49 4.53 2.31 3.57
C ILE A 49 3.27 2.64 2.75
N TRP A 50 3.16 3.89 2.29
CA TRP A 50 2.02 4.31 1.47
C TRP A 50 1.93 3.58 0.14
N ARG A 51 3.05 3.45 -0.59
CA ARG A 51 3.07 2.72 -1.86
C ARG A 51 2.74 1.25 -1.67
N LYS A 52 3.30 0.60 -0.65
CA LYS A 52 3.00 -0.81 -0.31
C LYS A 52 1.52 -1.01 0.00
N THR A 53 0.94 -0.08 0.78
CA THR A 53 -0.49 -0.07 1.09
C THR A 53 -1.34 0.02 -0.17
N LEU A 54 -1.00 0.94 -1.09
CA LEU A 54 -1.73 1.12 -2.34
C LEU A 54 -1.58 -0.07 -3.29
N ILE A 55 -0.39 -0.65 -3.40
CA ILE A 55 -0.14 -1.87 -4.19
C ILE A 55 -1.03 -3.00 -3.69
N LEU A 56 -0.99 -3.30 -2.39
CA LEU A 56 -1.82 -4.34 -1.79
C LEU A 56 -3.31 -4.06 -1.96
N PHE A 57 -3.74 -2.81 -1.76
CA PHE A 57 -5.13 -2.43 -1.94
C PHE A 57 -5.61 -2.64 -3.38
N ILE A 58 -4.77 -2.33 -4.37
CA ILE A 58 -5.07 -2.58 -5.79
C ILE A 58 -5.10 -4.09 -6.05
N ASP A 59 -4.10 -4.85 -5.62
CA ASP A 59 -4.02 -6.30 -5.87
C ASP A 59 -5.24 -7.06 -5.33
N TYR A 60 -5.72 -6.67 -4.15
CA TYR A 60 -6.89 -7.30 -3.51
C TYR A 60 -8.22 -6.64 -3.85
N LEU A 61 -8.26 -5.66 -4.76
CA LEU A 61 -9.49 -4.94 -5.09
C LEU A 61 -10.56 -5.87 -5.67
N ILE A 62 -10.22 -6.80 -6.57
CA ILE A 62 -11.19 -7.74 -7.16
C ILE A 62 -11.82 -8.67 -6.10
N PRO A 63 -11.04 -9.42 -5.29
CA PRO A 63 -11.59 -10.25 -4.21
C PRO A 63 -12.52 -9.46 -3.27
N LEU A 64 -12.14 -8.22 -2.97
CA LEU A 64 -12.91 -7.32 -2.12
C LEU A 64 -14.23 -6.87 -2.77
N GLN A 65 -14.20 -6.56 -4.08
CA GLN A 65 -15.39 -6.23 -4.86
C GLN A 65 -16.40 -7.39 -4.87
N VAL A 66 -15.93 -8.61 -5.17
CA VAL A 66 -16.78 -9.81 -5.19
C VAL A 66 -17.39 -10.06 -3.82
N SER A 67 -16.59 -9.97 -2.76
CA SER A 67 -17.04 -10.14 -1.37
C SER A 67 -18.07 -9.08 -0.98
N GLY A 68 -17.83 -7.81 -1.32
CA GLY A 68 -18.73 -6.71 -1.05
C GLY A 68 -20.08 -6.84 -1.75
N VAL A 69 -20.08 -7.30 -3.01
CA VAL A 69 -21.31 -7.60 -3.76
C VAL A 69 -22.08 -8.75 -3.10
N LEU A 70 -21.41 -9.86 -2.74
CA LEU A 70 -22.05 -11.00 -2.08
C LEU A 70 -22.66 -10.63 -0.72
N ILE A 71 -21.94 -9.87 0.10
CA ILE A 71 -22.44 -9.37 1.40
C ILE A 71 -23.64 -8.44 1.19
N SER A 72 -23.58 -7.57 0.19
CA SER A 72 -24.69 -6.67 -0.14
C SER A 72 -25.94 -7.44 -0.58
N TYR A 73 -25.77 -8.49 -1.38
CA TYR A 73 -26.87 -9.40 -1.71
C TYR A 73 -27.41 -10.10 -0.46
N SER A 74 -26.56 -10.62 0.42
CA SER A 74 -27.01 -11.27 1.66
C SER A 74 -27.85 -10.35 2.57
N LEU A 75 -27.41 -9.09 2.74
CA LEU A 75 -28.04 -8.15 3.68
C LEU A 75 -29.33 -7.50 3.14
N PHE A 76 -29.37 -7.18 1.84
CA PHE A 76 -30.47 -6.39 1.27
C PHE A 76 -31.45 -7.23 0.45
N PHE A 77 -31.06 -8.44 0.05
CA PHE A 77 -31.94 -9.37 -0.64
C PHE A 77 -32.65 -10.24 0.39
N LYS A 78 -33.58 -9.62 1.14
CA LYS A 78 -34.63 -10.42 1.79
C LYS A 78 -35.44 -11.06 0.66
N PHE A 79 -35.26 -12.36 0.43
CA PHE A 79 -36.18 -13.17 -0.37
C PHE A 79 -37.58 -12.78 0.09
N SER A 80 -38.34 -12.14 -0.80
CA SER A 80 -39.55 -11.41 -0.47
C SER A 80 -40.39 -12.18 0.54
N GLU A 81 -40.61 -11.61 1.73
CA GLU A 81 -41.84 -11.90 2.45
C GLU A 81 -42.95 -11.73 1.41
N LYS A 82 -43.69 -12.81 1.18
CA LYS A 82 -44.76 -12.92 0.20
C LYS A 82 -45.74 -11.78 0.45
N LYS A 83 -45.59 -10.66 -0.25
CA LYS A 83 -46.68 -9.69 -0.38
C LYS A 83 -47.64 -10.30 -1.38
N GLU A 84 -48.75 -10.78 -0.84
CA GLU A 84 -49.90 -11.29 -1.60
C GLU A 84 -50.20 -10.34 -2.77
N GLY A 85 -50.16 -10.85 -4.00
CA GLY A 85 -50.57 -10.12 -5.20
C GLY A 85 -49.46 -9.65 -6.15
N THR A 86 -48.18 -9.71 -5.78
CA THR A 86 -47.08 -9.47 -6.75
C THR A 86 -46.51 -10.79 -7.27
N PRO A 87 -46.28 -10.94 -8.59
CA PRO A 87 -45.69 -12.16 -9.14
C PRO A 87 -44.35 -12.44 -8.44
N ALA A 88 -44.20 -13.66 -7.94
CA ALA A 88 -43.10 -14.12 -7.07
C ALA A 88 -41.69 -13.96 -7.67
N TYR A 89 -41.60 -13.60 -8.96
CA TYR A 89 -40.37 -13.37 -9.69
C TYR A 89 -40.33 -11.92 -10.16
N LEU A 90 -39.60 -11.07 -9.44
CA LEU A 90 -39.04 -9.88 -10.07
C LEU A 90 -38.16 -10.38 -11.23
N PRO A 91 -38.36 -9.89 -12.46
CA PRO A 91 -37.63 -10.44 -13.58
C PRO A 91 -36.14 -10.11 -13.42
N PHE A 92 -35.30 -11.14 -13.58
CA PHE A 92 -33.86 -11.11 -13.28
C PHE A 92 -33.15 -9.89 -13.88
N HIS A 93 -33.56 -9.45 -15.07
CA HIS A 93 -33.01 -8.27 -15.74
C HIS A 93 -33.19 -6.95 -14.94
N LYS A 94 -34.25 -6.78 -14.15
CA LYS A 94 -34.46 -5.58 -13.32
C LYS A 94 -33.59 -5.56 -12.06
N LEU A 95 -33.16 -6.73 -11.60
CA LEU A 95 -32.27 -6.91 -10.45
C LEU A 95 -30.79 -6.90 -10.87
N ALA A 96 -30.49 -7.46 -12.05
CA ALA A 96 -29.14 -7.55 -12.58
C ALA A 96 -28.64 -6.23 -13.15
N ASN A 97 -29.48 -5.44 -13.86
CA ASN A 97 -29.00 -4.25 -14.60
C ASN A 97 -28.21 -3.22 -13.78
N PRO A 98 -28.67 -2.78 -12.59
CA PRO A 98 -27.95 -1.77 -11.81
C PRO A 98 -26.62 -2.30 -11.27
N ASN A 99 -26.62 -3.56 -10.82
CA ASN A 99 -25.44 -4.22 -10.27
C ASN A 99 -24.42 -4.54 -11.36
N LEU A 100 -24.87 -4.92 -12.55
CA LEU A 100 -24.00 -5.18 -13.70
C LEU A 100 -23.34 -3.88 -14.19
N THR A 101 -24.09 -2.77 -14.23
CA THR A 101 -23.55 -1.46 -14.60
C THR A 101 -22.52 -0.98 -13.58
N LEU A 102 -22.80 -1.15 -12.27
CA LEU A 102 -21.87 -0.81 -11.20
C LEU A 102 -20.61 -1.67 -11.26
N LEU A 103 -20.76 -2.98 -11.52
CA LEU A 103 -19.64 -3.90 -11.66
C LEU A 103 -18.77 -3.52 -12.86
N LEU A 104 -19.36 -3.24 -14.03
CA LEU A 104 -18.64 -2.78 -15.22
C LEU A 104 -17.85 -1.49 -14.96
N LEU A 105 -18.47 -0.52 -14.28
CA LEU A 105 -17.80 0.72 -13.90
C LEU A 105 -16.61 0.45 -12.95
N LEU A 106 -16.80 -0.41 -11.96
CA LEU A 106 -15.74 -0.80 -11.02
C LEU A 106 -14.61 -1.55 -11.69
N THR A 107 -14.92 -2.44 -12.64
CA THR A 107 -13.92 -3.15 -13.44
C THR A 107 -13.12 -2.18 -14.30
N LEU A 108 -13.76 -1.18 -14.91
CA LEU A 108 -13.06 -0.17 -15.70
C LEU A 108 -12.10 0.66 -14.84
N ILE A 109 -12.53 1.08 -13.65
CA ILE A 109 -11.67 1.75 -12.66
C ILE A 109 -10.51 0.85 -12.25
N TYR A 110 -10.79 -0.43 -11.98
CA TYR A 110 -9.78 -1.41 -11.62
C TYR A 110 -8.74 -1.61 -12.72
N THR A 111 -9.16 -1.69 -13.99
CA THR A 111 -8.24 -1.83 -15.12
C THR A 111 -7.29 -0.63 -15.21
N VAL A 112 -7.79 0.60 -15.00
CA VAL A 112 -6.94 1.80 -14.96
C VAL A 112 -5.94 1.73 -13.79
N LEU A 113 -6.39 1.28 -12.62
CA LEU A 113 -5.51 1.12 -11.45
C LEU A 113 -4.45 0.04 -11.69
N LEU A 114 -4.83 -1.10 -12.27
CA LEU A 114 -3.94 -2.24 -12.51
C LEU A 114 -2.92 -1.95 -13.61
N SER A 115 -3.34 -1.36 -14.73
CA SER A 115 -2.46 -1.12 -15.88
C SER A 115 -1.69 0.19 -15.79
N GLY A 116 -2.21 1.20 -15.10
CA GLY A 116 -1.56 2.51 -14.98
C GLY A 116 -0.85 2.70 -13.64
N PHE A 117 -1.59 2.62 -12.55
CA PHE A 117 -1.09 2.99 -11.22
C PHE A 117 -0.19 1.93 -10.59
N LEU A 118 -0.57 0.65 -10.66
CA LEU A 118 0.19 -0.45 -10.08
C LEU A 118 1.64 -0.53 -10.60
N PRO A 119 1.92 -0.50 -11.93
CA PRO A 119 3.31 -0.54 -12.40
C PRO A 119 4.10 0.71 -11.98
N PHE A 120 3.45 1.88 -11.94
CA PHE A 120 4.08 3.11 -11.47
C PHE A 120 4.51 3.00 -9.99
N PHE A 121 3.62 2.50 -9.13
CA PHE A 121 3.92 2.30 -7.71
C PHE A 121 4.98 1.22 -7.49
N ASN A 122 4.90 0.10 -8.20
CA ASN A 122 5.91 -0.96 -8.13
C ASN A 122 7.29 -0.47 -8.56
N ARG A 123 7.39 0.31 -9.64
CA ARG A 123 8.66 0.91 -10.07
C ARG A 123 9.25 1.81 -8.98
N LYS A 124 8.43 2.69 -8.39
CA LYS A 124 8.87 3.58 -7.30
C LYS A 124 9.23 2.84 -6.01
N GLN A 125 8.58 1.72 -5.75
CA GLN A 125 8.90 0.85 -4.64
C GLN A 125 10.27 0.18 -4.84
N ASN A 126 10.50 -0.39 -6.03
CA ASN A 126 11.77 -1.02 -6.37
C ASN A 126 12.93 -0.02 -6.38
N GLU A 127 12.72 1.21 -6.89
CA GLU A 127 13.70 2.29 -6.81
C GLU A 127 14.06 2.62 -5.36
N ALA A 128 13.08 2.70 -4.46
CA ALA A 128 13.29 2.97 -3.04
C ALA A 128 14.07 1.85 -2.34
N GLU A 129 13.74 0.59 -2.62
CA GLU A 129 14.46 -0.57 -2.07
C GLU A 129 15.88 -0.67 -2.61
N TYR A 130 16.09 -0.34 -3.88
CA TYR A 130 17.42 -0.33 -4.49
C TYR A 130 18.32 0.73 -3.85
N VAL A 131 17.83 1.98 -3.74
CA VAL A 131 18.58 3.07 -3.09
C VAL A 131 18.91 2.72 -1.65
N SER A 132 17.97 2.10 -0.94
CA SER A 132 18.21 1.70 0.45
C SER A 132 19.24 0.59 0.59
N ARG A 133 19.21 -0.42 -0.29
CA ARG A 133 20.24 -1.48 -0.34
C ARG A 133 21.64 -0.91 -0.58
N VAL A 134 21.78 -0.04 -1.57
CA VAL A 134 23.06 0.61 -1.90
C VAL A 134 23.60 1.40 -0.71
N ALA A 135 22.76 2.18 -0.02
CA ALA A 135 23.18 2.95 1.14
C ALA A 135 23.67 2.06 2.30
N LEU A 136 23.01 0.92 2.53
CA LEU A 136 23.39 0.00 3.59
C LEU A 136 24.68 -0.76 3.27
N ASP A 137 24.90 -1.09 2.00
CA ASP A 137 26.15 -1.70 1.58
C ASP A 137 27.32 -0.73 1.75
N ILE A 138 27.12 0.57 1.49
CA ILE A 138 28.12 1.62 1.77
C ILE A 138 28.42 1.71 3.28
N LEU A 139 27.40 1.67 4.14
CA LEU A 139 27.62 1.68 5.59
C LEU A 139 28.39 0.44 6.06
N ARG A 140 28.07 -0.73 5.51
CA ARG A 140 28.81 -1.97 5.81
C ARG A 140 30.26 -1.87 5.36
N GLU A 141 30.53 -1.28 4.19
CA GLU A 141 31.91 -1.04 3.73
C GLU A 141 32.64 -0.07 4.67
N ALA A 142 31.98 0.99 5.12
CA ALA A 142 32.56 1.93 6.10
C ALA A 142 32.90 1.23 7.42
N GLU A 143 32.05 0.32 7.90
CA GLU A 143 32.32 -0.48 9.10
C GLU A 143 33.49 -1.45 8.94
N MET A 144 33.71 -2.00 7.74
CA MET A 144 34.85 -2.86 7.45
C MET A 144 36.15 -2.05 7.43
N GLU A 145 36.17 -0.93 6.70
CA GLU A 145 37.34 -0.03 6.61
C GLU A 145 37.69 0.57 7.99
N LYS A 146 36.69 0.81 8.84
CA LYS A 146 36.90 1.19 10.25
C LYS A 146 37.69 0.13 11.02
N LYS A 147 37.39 -1.15 10.82
CA LYS A 147 38.12 -2.25 11.50
C LYS A 147 39.55 -2.39 10.99
N GLU A 148 39.79 -2.00 9.74
CA GLU A 148 41.11 -2.00 9.10
C GLU A 148 41.93 -0.74 9.43
N GLY A 149 41.32 0.27 10.07
CA GLY A 149 41.99 1.51 10.49
C GLY A 149 42.15 2.56 9.39
N ASN A 150 41.45 2.41 8.26
CA ASN A 150 41.53 3.34 7.13
C ASN A 150 40.58 4.54 7.32
N THR A 151 40.91 5.46 8.23
CA THR A 151 40.05 6.60 8.60
C THR A 151 39.64 7.48 7.41
N GLU A 152 40.55 7.77 6.49
CA GLU A 152 40.26 8.59 5.30
C GLU A 152 39.17 7.94 4.42
N ARG A 153 39.22 6.61 4.28
CA ARG A 153 38.25 5.86 3.48
C ARG A 153 36.90 5.74 4.16
N VAL A 154 36.89 5.63 5.50
CA VAL A 154 35.67 5.70 6.30
C VAL A 154 34.96 7.03 6.09
N ILE A 155 35.65 8.17 6.23
CA ILE A 155 35.06 9.51 6.05
C ILE A 155 34.42 9.61 4.66
N LYS A 156 35.13 9.19 3.61
CA LYS A 156 34.63 9.21 2.24
C LYS A 156 33.36 8.37 2.05
N LEU A 157 33.32 7.17 2.63
CA LEU A 157 32.13 6.29 2.55
C LEU A 157 30.94 6.89 3.32
N LEU A 158 31.18 7.50 4.48
CA LEU A 158 30.14 8.21 5.23
C LEU A 158 29.60 9.43 4.48
N GLU A 159 30.45 10.19 3.78
CA GLU A 159 30.02 11.29 2.91
C GLU A 159 29.15 10.80 1.75
N ILE A 160 29.53 9.68 1.11
CA ILE A 160 28.72 9.06 0.05
C ILE A 160 27.37 8.62 0.62
N TYR A 161 27.34 7.99 1.80
CA TYR A 161 26.08 7.64 2.47
C TYR A 161 25.21 8.88 2.74
N LEU A 162 25.78 9.95 3.31
CA LEU A 162 25.06 11.18 3.60
C LEU A 162 24.60 11.91 2.33
N SER A 163 25.25 11.69 1.19
CA SER A 163 24.75 12.18 -0.09
C SER A 163 23.39 11.54 -0.48
N ILE A 164 23.18 10.29 -0.05
CA ILE A 164 21.95 9.51 -0.25
C ILE A 164 20.92 9.85 0.86
N ASP A 165 21.33 9.81 2.13
CA ASP A 165 20.51 10.17 3.29
C ASP A 165 21.03 11.40 4.07
N LYS A 166 20.84 12.58 3.47
CA LYS A 166 21.26 13.87 4.04
C LYS A 166 20.68 14.19 5.42
N GLY A 167 19.63 13.50 5.85
CA GLY A 167 18.94 13.74 7.12
C GLY A 167 19.39 12.85 8.27
N ASN A 168 20.39 11.99 8.06
CA ASN A 168 20.86 11.08 9.10
C ASN A 168 21.89 11.77 10.02
N GLU A 169 21.39 12.39 11.10
CA GLU A 169 22.20 13.10 12.09
C GLU A 169 23.19 12.19 12.83
N GLU A 170 22.84 10.91 13.03
CA GLU A 170 23.70 9.94 13.70
C GLU A 170 24.97 9.67 12.87
N ILE A 171 24.79 9.43 11.56
CA ILE A 171 25.91 9.19 10.65
C ILE A 171 26.70 10.48 10.37
N ALA A 172 26.04 11.64 10.36
CA ALA A 172 26.71 12.93 10.26
C ALA A 172 27.62 13.18 11.47
N GLY A 173 27.14 12.93 12.68
CA GLY A 173 27.95 13.03 13.90
C GLY A 173 29.11 12.04 13.91
N LEU A 174 28.89 10.81 13.44
CA LEU A 174 29.96 9.81 13.32
C LEU A 174 31.09 10.27 12.39
N ARG A 175 30.74 10.85 11.23
CA ARG A 175 31.71 11.43 10.28
C ARG A 175 32.51 12.56 10.95
N ASP A 176 31.84 13.45 11.66
CA ASP A 176 32.48 14.61 12.28
C ASP A 176 33.49 14.21 13.36
N ILE A 177 33.23 13.11 14.09
CA ILE A 177 34.19 12.51 15.02
C ILE A 177 35.44 12.04 14.28
N TYR A 178 35.28 11.31 13.16
CA TYR A 178 36.43 10.83 12.38
C TYR A 178 37.24 11.96 11.75
N ILE A 179 36.59 13.05 11.34
CA ILE A 179 37.27 14.24 10.83
C ILE A 179 38.08 14.91 11.95
N ALA A 180 37.58 14.93 13.18
CA ALA A 180 38.27 15.53 14.33
C ALA A 180 39.43 14.67 14.87
N GLU A 181 39.45 13.37 14.56
CA GLU A 181 40.51 12.41 14.95
C GLU A 181 41.66 12.32 13.93
N MET A 182 41.53 12.89 12.73
CA MET A 182 42.61 13.07 11.74
C MET A 182 43.47 14.29 12.04
#